data_AF-A0A8I1TKA0-F1
#
_entry.id   AF-A0A8I1TKA0-F1
#
_cell.length_a   1.000
_cell.length_b   1.000
_cell.length_c   1.000
_cell.angle_alpha   90.00
_cell.angle_beta   90.00
_cell.angle_gamma   90.00
#
_symmetry.space_group_name_H-M   'P 1'
#
loop_
_entity.id
_entity.type
_entity.pdbx_description
1 polymer ?
#
loop_
_entity_poly.entity_id
_entity_poly.type
_entity_poly.pdbx_seq_one_letter_code
_entity_poly.pdbx_strand_id
1 'polypeptide(L)'
;MKSLAHLIGAAPIAAGVILFSALPIQAGSARNAQPEAAPASAPGALCGKRDEIVRSLGDQFHEKQQAVGVVDRSAILEIFVSAAGTWTIIATGTDGNSCLVSSGEGWDSTTMMAGADV
;
A
#
# COMPACT_ATOMS: atom_id res chain seq x y z
N MET A 1 -36.34 -3.28 25.78
CA MET A 1 -35.71 -2.66 26.97
C MET A 1 -34.89 -1.47 26.47
N LYS A 2 -35.56 -0.42 26.01
CA LYS A 2 -35.72 0.88 26.68
C LYS A 2 -34.40 1.62 26.88
N SER A 3 -34.12 2.45 25.88
CA SER A 3 -33.22 3.61 25.91
C SER A 3 -33.33 4.36 27.23
N LEU A 4 -32.18 4.68 27.85
CA LEU A 4 -32.10 5.61 28.96
C LEU A 4 -31.01 6.64 28.68
N ALA A 5 -31.47 7.86 28.48
CA ALA A 5 -30.71 9.09 28.41
C ALA A 5 -29.77 9.27 29.61
N HIS A 6 -28.60 9.89 29.38
CA HIS A 6 -28.08 10.91 30.29
C HIS A 6 -27.56 12.09 29.46
N LEU A 7 -28.10 13.24 29.81
CA LEU A 7 -27.75 14.58 29.38
C LEU A 7 -26.49 15.07 30.12
N ILE A 8 -26.01 16.25 29.70
CA ILE A 8 -25.13 17.21 30.41
C ILE A 8 -23.63 16.99 30.12
N GLY A 9 -22.85 17.96 29.65
CA GLY A 9 -23.13 19.39 29.50
C GLY A 9 -22.11 20.09 28.60
N ALA A 10 -22.57 21.19 27.99
CA ALA A 10 -21.73 22.15 27.31
C ALA A 10 -20.92 22.93 28.36
N ALA A 11 -19.59 22.81 28.30
CA ALA A 11 -18.70 23.68 29.06
C ALA A 11 -18.49 25.00 28.28
N PRO A 12 -18.60 26.17 28.92
CA PRO A 12 -18.36 27.45 28.26
C PRO A 12 -16.86 27.62 27.99
N ILE A 13 -16.54 28.04 26.76
CA ILE A 13 -15.18 28.37 26.35
C ILE A 13 -14.84 29.72 26.99
N ALA A 14 -14.24 29.68 28.19
CA ALA A 14 -13.73 30.88 28.85
C ALA A 14 -12.52 31.39 28.06
N ALA A 15 -12.70 32.55 27.42
CA ALA A 15 -11.65 33.31 26.78
C ALA A 15 -10.66 33.83 27.84
N GLY A 16 -9.63 33.03 28.11
CA GLY A 16 -8.48 33.43 28.91
C GLY A 16 -7.35 33.90 28.00
N VAL A 17 -7.26 35.21 27.78
CA VAL A 17 -6.08 35.84 27.16
C VAL A 17 -4.92 35.71 28.14
N ILE A 18 -4.06 34.71 27.95
CA ILE A 18 -2.83 34.63 28.73
C ILE A 18 -1.81 35.59 28.11
N LEU A 19 -1.70 36.75 28.75
CA LEU A 19 -0.56 37.67 28.59
C LEU A 19 0.69 36.98 29.17
N PHE A 20 1.32 36.12 28.37
CA PHE A 20 2.70 35.70 28.64
C PHE A 20 3.64 36.81 28.19
N SER A 21 4.19 37.49 29.18
CA SER A 21 5.28 38.44 29.09
C SER A 21 6.47 37.84 28.34
N ALA A 22 7.02 38.64 27.41
CA ALA A 22 8.19 38.32 26.62
C ALA A 22 9.44 38.15 27.51
N LEU A 23 9.94 36.92 27.61
CA LEU A 23 11.32 36.62 27.95
C LEU A 23 11.98 36.04 26.70
N PRO A 24 13.07 36.61 26.17
CA PRO A 24 13.79 36.00 25.06
C PRO A 24 14.59 34.82 25.61
N ILE A 25 14.00 33.62 25.62
CA ILE A 25 14.76 32.39 25.83
C ILE A 25 15.59 32.17 24.56
N GLN A 26 16.80 32.73 24.53
CA GLN A 26 17.84 32.31 23.59
C GLN A 26 18.39 30.96 24.09
N ALA A 27 17.61 29.90 23.92
CA ALA A 27 18.11 28.55 23.97
C ALA A 27 18.86 28.30 22.66
N GLY A 28 20.19 28.17 22.74
CA GLY A 28 21.03 27.84 21.59
C GLY A 28 20.50 26.61 20.88
N SER A 29 20.20 26.74 19.59
CA SER A 29 19.83 25.61 18.74
C SER A 29 21.05 24.70 18.57
N ALA A 30 21.15 23.65 19.37
CA ALA A 30 21.94 22.50 18.99
C ALA A 30 21.37 21.99 17.66
N ARG A 31 22.11 22.16 16.56
CA ARG A 31 21.78 21.50 15.30
C ARG A 31 21.97 20.02 15.54
N ASN A 32 20.89 19.30 15.88
CA ASN A 32 20.90 17.85 15.80
C ASN A 32 21.33 17.50 14.38
N ALA A 33 22.48 16.84 14.24
CA ALA A 33 22.88 16.20 13.01
C ALA A 33 21.88 15.06 12.77
N GLN A 34 20.76 15.39 12.12
CA GLN A 34 19.82 14.39 11.65
C GLN A 34 20.55 13.63 10.54
N PRO A 35 20.68 12.29 10.61
CA PRO A 35 21.21 11.51 9.51
C PRO A 35 20.37 11.86 8.28
N GLU A 36 21.00 12.45 7.27
CA GLU A 36 20.37 12.63 5.98
C GLU A 36 20.10 11.22 5.45
N ALA A 37 18.84 10.80 5.49
CA ALA A 37 18.44 9.52 4.96
C ALA A 37 18.83 9.53 3.47
N ALA A 38 19.86 8.77 3.12
CA ALA A 38 20.22 8.55 1.73
C ALA A 38 18.96 8.08 0.99
N PRO A 39 18.73 8.53 -0.26
CA PRO A 39 17.59 8.06 -1.02
C PRO A 39 17.64 6.53 -1.04
N ALA A 40 16.63 5.90 -0.44
CA ALA A 40 16.48 4.46 -0.53
C ALA A 40 16.23 4.14 -2.00
N SER A 41 17.25 3.61 -2.69
CA SER A 41 17.07 3.02 -4.00
C SER A 41 16.07 1.89 -3.82
N ALA A 42 14.84 2.06 -4.32
CA ALA A 42 13.91 0.95 -4.42
C ALA A 42 14.64 -0.18 -5.17
N PRO A 43 14.55 -1.44 -4.69
CA PRO A 43 15.09 -2.57 -5.44
C PRO A 43 14.62 -2.44 -6.90
N GLY A 44 15.55 -2.51 -7.85
CA GLY A 44 15.19 -2.44 -9.26
C GLY A 44 14.10 -3.46 -9.57
N ALA A 45 13.11 -3.07 -10.37
CA ALA A 45 12.01 -3.96 -10.72
C ALA A 45 12.58 -5.24 -11.36
N LEU A 46 12.21 -6.40 -10.82
CA LEU A 46 12.60 -7.70 -11.36
C LEU A 46 11.74 -7.96 -12.60
N CYS A 47 12.34 -7.79 -13.78
CA CYS A 47 11.65 -7.88 -15.05
C CYS A 47 12.22 -8.99 -15.95
N GLY A 48 11.38 -9.53 -16.83
CA GLY A 48 11.74 -10.58 -17.77
C GLY A 48 10.64 -10.82 -18.79
N LYS A 49 10.79 -11.87 -19.61
CA LYS A 49 9.72 -12.29 -20.52
C LYS A 49 8.55 -12.87 -19.72
N ARG A 50 7.33 -12.49 -20.08
CA ARG A 50 6.12 -12.89 -19.33
C ARG A 50 6.02 -14.40 -19.16
N ASP A 51 6.23 -15.15 -20.24
CA ASP A 51 6.12 -16.60 -20.25
C ASP A 51 7.15 -17.27 -19.32
N GLU A 52 8.36 -16.72 -19.23
CA GLU A 52 9.38 -17.20 -18.29
C GLU A 52 8.99 -16.96 -16.83
N ILE A 53 8.48 -15.77 -16.54
CA ILE A 53 8.00 -15.42 -15.19
C ILE A 53 6.80 -16.30 -14.82
N VAL A 54 5.79 -16.39 -15.68
CA VAL A 54 4.58 -17.19 -15.41
C VAL A 54 4.91 -18.67 -15.22
N ARG A 55 5.80 -19.23 -16.04
CA ARG A 55 6.28 -20.60 -15.87
C ARG A 55 7.00 -20.77 -14.53
N SER A 56 7.90 -19.85 -14.18
CA SER A 56 8.60 -19.86 -12.90
C SER A 56 7.63 -19.80 -11.71
N LEU A 57 6.59 -18.97 -11.78
CA LEU A 57 5.55 -18.89 -10.74
C LEU A 57 4.77 -20.21 -10.60
N GLY A 58 4.41 -20.84 -11.72
CA GLY A 58 3.73 -22.13 -11.72
C GLY A 58 4.60 -23.29 -11.23
N ASP A 59 5.86 -23.32 -11.63
CA ASP A 59 6.79 -24.41 -11.30
C ASP A 59 7.26 -24.35 -9.85
N GLN A 60 7.59 -23.14 -9.34
CA GLN A 60 8.19 -22.96 -8.02
C GLN A 60 7.17 -22.72 -6.91
N PHE A 61 6.10 -21.99 -7.19
CA PHE A 61 5.12 -21.57 -6.19
C PHE A 61 3.74 -22.18 -6.41
N HIS A 62 3.55 -22.92 -7.50
CA HIS A 62 2.24 -23.47 -7.90
C HIS A 62 1.16 -22.40 -8.06
N GLU A 63 1.57 -21.18 -8.38
CA GLU A 63 0.68 -20.06 -8.58
C GLU A 63 0.07 -20.11 -9.99
N LYS A 64 -1.22 -19.81 -10.08
CA LYS A 64 -1.96 -19.71 -11.34
C LYS A 64 -2.61 -18.34 -11.44
N GLN A 65 -2.77 -17.85 -12.67
CA GLN A 65 -3.42 -16.56 -12.89
C GLN A 65 -4.85 -16.60 -12.36
N GLN A 66 -5.15 -15.72 -11.42
CA GLN A 66 -6.47 -15.59 -10.80
C GLN A 66 -7.22 -14.35 -11.29
N ALA A 67 -6.49 -13.29 -11.66
CA ALA A 67 -7.10 -12.09 -12.20
C ALA A 67 -6.17 -11.38 -13.20
N VAL A 68 -6.81 -10.59 -14.06
CA VAL A 68 -6.16 -9.65 -14.98
C VAL A 68 -6.97 -8.36 -15.01
N GLY A 69 -6.28 -7.22 -15.08
CA GLY A 69 -6.89 -5.91 -15.22
C GLY A 69 -6.10 -5.06 -16.21
N VAL A 70 -6.79 -4.28 -17.04
CA VAL A 70 -6.12 -3.29 -17.89
C VAL A 70 -5.76 -2.09 -17.01
N VAL A 71 -4.49 -1.71 -17.01
CA VAL A 71 -4.05 -0.47 -16.36
C VAL A 71 -4.30 0.70 -17.30
N ASP A 72 -3.75 0.59 -18.52
CA ASP A 72 -3.95 1.54 -19.61
C ASP A 72 -3.59 0.86 -20.96
N ARG A 73 -3.33 1.65 -22.01
CA ARG A 73 -2.96 1.12 -23.33
C ARG A 73 -1.56 0.49 -23.39
N SER A 74 -0.75 0.67 -22.36
CA SER A 74 0.65 0.24 -22.31
C SER A 74 0.84 -1.03 -21.50
N ALA A 75 -0.05 -1.32 -20.54
CA ALA A 75 0.11 -2.43 -19.63
C ALA A 75 -1.19 -3.05 -19.10
N ILE A 76 -1.08 -4.32 -18.74
CA ILE A 76 -2.04 -5.03 -17.88
C ILE A 76 -1.39 -5.34 -16.52
N LEU A 77 -2.21 -5.45 -15.49
CA LEU A 77 -1.83 -5.98 -14.18
C LEU A 77 -2.39 -7.40 -14.06
N GLU A 78 -1.59 -8.31 -13.53
CA GLU A 78 -1.95 -9.72 -13.42
C GLU A 78 -1.67 -10.21 -12.01
N ILE A 79 -2.58 -11.01 -11.46
CA ILE A 79 -2.48 -11.58 -10.11
C ILE A 79 -2.43 -13.09 -10.23
N PHE A 80 -1.43 -13.70 -9.60
CA PHE A 80 -1.19 -15.13 -9.54
C PHE A 80 -1.31 -15.61 -8.10
N VAL A 81 -1.97 -16.74 -7.89
CA VAL A 81 -2.29 -17.26 -6.55
C VAL A 81 -2.15 -18.78 -6.55
N SER A 82 -1.58 -19.34 -5.48
CA SER A 82 -1.53 -20.79 -5.24
C SER A 82 -2.60 -21.24 -4.26
N ALA A 83 -2.93 -22.53 -4.26
CA ALA A 83 -3.84 -23.11 -3.26
C ALA A 83 -3.28 -23.05 -1.82
N ALA A 84 -1.96 -22.90 -1.68
CA ALA A 84 -1.28 -22.73 -0.39
C ALA A 84 -1.32 -21.27 0.11
N GLY A 85 -1.86 -20.34 -0.70
CA GLY A 85 -2.00 -18.93 -0.34
C GLY A 85 -0.79 -18.06 -0.66
N THR A 86 0.20 -18.56 -1.40
CA THR A 86 1.24 -17.70 -2.01
C THR A 86 0.62 -16.88 -3.14
N TRP A 87 1.15 -15.69 -3.37
CA TRP A 87 0.68 -14.82 -4.44
C TRP A 87 1.77 -13.92 -5.00
N THR A 88 1.61 -13.57 -6.28
CA THR A 88 2.46 -12.62 -6.99
C THR A 88 1.63 -11.70 -7.88
N ILE A 89 1.98 -10.42 -7.91
CA ILE A 89 1.43 -9.42 -8.83
C ILE A 89 2.53 -9.03 -9.82
N ILE A 90 2.22 -9.09 -11.10
CA ILE A 90 3.09 -8.59 -12.18
C ILE A 90 2.36 -7.54 -13.02
N ALA A 91 3.12 -6.61 -13.58
CA ALA A 91 2.66 -5.72 -14.64
C ALA A 91 3.30 -6.16 -15.96
N THR A 92 2.48 -6.34 -16.99
CA THR A 92 2.93 -6.80 -18.31
C THR A 92 2.71 -5.70 -19.33
N GLY A 93 3.80 -5.30 -19.99
CA GLY A 93 3.78 -4.34 -21.08
C GLY A 93 3.32 -4.95 -22.40
N THR A 94 2.92 -4.08 -23.34
CA THR A 94 2.60 -4.48 -24.73
C THR A 94 3.79 -5.08 -25.50
N ASP A 95 5.01 -4.92 -25.01
CA ASP A 95 6.24 -5.55 -25.52
C ASP A 95 6.41 -7.02 -25.05
N GLY A 96 5.48 -7.52 -24.23
CA GLY A 96 5.48 -8.87 -23.69
C GLY A 96 6.45 -9.07 -22.52
N ASN A 97 7.08 -8.01 -22.03
CA ASN A 97 7.87 -8.08 -20.81
C ASN A 97 6.96 -7.87 -19.60
N SER A 98 7.26 -8.57 -18.51
CA SER A 98 6.59 -8.41 -17.23
C SER A 98 7.58 -8.04 -16.14
N CYS A 99 7.13 -7.22 -15.20
CA CYS A 99 7.89 -6.85 -14.01
C CYS A 99 7.11 -7.26 -12.76
N LEU A 100 7.82 -7.82 -11.78
CA LEU A 100 7.25 -8.12 -10.47
C LEU A 100 6.92 -6.81 -9.75
N VAL A 101 5.67 -6.66 -9.36
CA VAL A 101 5.15 -5.49 -8.64
C VAL A 101 5.15 -5.77 -7.14
N SER A 102 4.70 -6.95 -6.73
CA SER A 102 4.67 -7.39 -5.34
C SER A 102 4.48 -8.91 -5.25
N SER A 103 4.82 -9.50 -4.12
CA SER A 103 4.58 -10.92 -3.83
C SER A 103 4.48 -11.15 -2.33
N GLY A 104 3.91 -12.30 -1.94
CA GLY A 104 3.77 -12.68 -0.54
C GLY A 104 3.01 -13.98 -0.33
N GLU A 105 2.48 -14.12 0.87
CA GLU A 105 1.73 -15.29 1.34
C GLU A 105 0.40 -14.85 1.99
N GLY A 106 -0.41 -15.82 2.43
CA GLY A 106 -1.64 -15.57 3.16
C GLY A 106 -2.78 -14.98 2.32
N TRP A 107 -2.82 -15.27 1.02
CA TRP A 107 -3.91 -14.83 0.15
C TRP A 107 -5.26 -15.38 0.63
N ASP A 108 -6.24 -14.49 0.83
CA ASP A 108 -7.62 -14.84 1.15
C ASP A 108 -8.50 -14.67 -0.09
N SER A 109 -9.21 -15.73 -0.47
CA SER A 109 -10.09 -15.75 -1.64
C SER A 109 -11.56 -15.76 -1.20
N THR A 110 -12.04 -14.63 -0.69
CA THR A 110 -13.49 -14.38 -0.71
C THR A 110 -13.88 -14.11 -2.15
N THR A 111 -14.87 -14.83 -2.70
CA THR A 111 -15.29 -14.72 -4.10
C THR A 111 -15.39 -13.27 -4.56
N MET A 112 -14.40 -12.83 -5.35
CA MET A 112 -14.40 -11.53 -6.00
C MET A 112 -15.43 -11.57 -7.13
N MET A 113 -16.59 -10.95 -6.94
CA MET A 113 -17.50 -10.69 -8.06
C MET A 113 -16.89 -9.58 -8.91
N ALA A 114 -16.66 -9.86 -10.20
CA ALA A 114 -16.28 -8.82 -11.15
C ALA A 114 -17.40 -7.76 -11.20
N GLY A 115 -17.02 -6.49 -11.21
CA GLY A 115 -17.99 -5.41 -11.39
C GLY A 115 -18.71 -5.59 -12.72
N ALA A 116 -20.05 -5.62 -12.67
CA ALA A 116 -20.87 -5.36 -13.85
C ALA A 116 -20.68 -3.86 -14.17
N ASP A 117 -19.75 -3.58 -15.06
CA ASP A 117 -19.73 -2.41 -15.94
C ASP A 117 -20.60 -1.19 -15.51
N VAL A 118 -19.93 -0.12 -15.07
CA VAL A 118 -20.49 1.25 -14.95
C VAL A 118 -20.15 2.10 -16.16
#